data_AF-A0A524ATL7-F1
#
_entry.id   AF-A0A524ATL7-F1
#
_cell.length_a   1.000
_cell.length_b   1.000
_cell.length_c   1.000
_cell.angle_alpha   90.00
_cell.angle_beta   90.00
_cell.angle_gamma   90.00
#
_symmetry.space_group_name_H-M   'P 1'
#
loop_
_entity.id
_entity.type
_entity.pdbx_description
1 polymer ?
#
loop_
_entity_poly.entity_id
_entity_poly.type
_entity_poly.pdbx_seq_one_letter_code
_entity_poly.pdbx_strand_id
1 'polypeptide(L)'
;MSGQEIDLRKRRFLTNATSVVGAVGVGFVAWPFLSSWMPSARAKAAGAPVDVDISKLESGQLVRVLWRKKPVWIFRRDAATLSDLKTLDSELTDPNNQED
;
A
#
# COMPACT_ATOMS: atom_id res chain seq x y z
N MET A 1 49.57 24.27 -43.31
CA MET A 1 48.95 23.76 -42.07
C MET A 1 47.45 23.89 -42.24
N SER A 2 46.76 22.79 -42.57
CA SER A 2 45.31 22.76 -42.81
C SER A 2 44.59 23.03 -41.48
N GLY A 3 44.05 24.24 -41.34
CA GLY A 3 43.22 24.62 -40.20
C GLY A 3 41.96 23.76 -40.18
N GLN A 4 41.87 22.83 -39.22
CA GLN A 4 40.63 22.14 -38.94
C GLN A 4 39.67 23.15 -38.32
N GLU A 5 38.71 23.63 -39.12
CA GLU A 5 37.60 24.42 -38.62
C GLU A 5 36.75 23.53 -37.71
N ILE A 6 36.72 23.85 -36.42
CA ILE A 6 36.02 23.03 -35.43
C ILE A 6 34.52 23.21 -35.64
N ASP A 7 33.86 22.15 -36.12
CA ASP A 7 32.41 22.13 -36.28
C ASP A 7 31.71 22.06 -34.91
N LEU A 8 31.39 23.24 -34.38
CA LEU A 8 30.72 23.40 -33.09
C LEU A 8 29.32 22.75 -33.07
N ARG A 9 28.64 22.62 -34.21
CA ARG A 9 27.32 21.96 -34.27
C ARG A 9 27.45 20.46 -34.05
N LYS A 10 28.41 19.81 -34.72
CA LYS A 10 28.68 18.38 -34.51
C LYS A 10 29.11 18.08 -33.08
N ARG A 11 29.96 18.93 -32.50
CA ARG A 11 30.38 18.80 -31.10
C ARG A 11 29.20 18.89 -30.15
N ARG A 12 28.35 19.91 -30.28
CA ARG A 12 27.14 20.08 -29.44
C ARG A 12 26.17 18.93 -29.61
N PHE A 13 25.98 18.43 -30.84
CA PHE A 13 25.14 17.27 -31.10
C PHE A 13 25.64 16.02 -30.37
N LEU A 14 26.93 15.70 -30.48
CA LEU A 14 27.51 14.54 -29.80
C LEU A 14 27.46 14.68 -28.27
N THR A 15 27.73 15.88 -27.73
CA THR A 15 27.62 16.14 -26.29
C THR A 15 26.19 15.97 -25.79
N ASN A 16 25.20 16.51 -26.51
CA ASN A 16 23.79 16.39 -26.15
C ASN A 16 23.27 14.97 -26.28
N ALA A 17 23.64 14.26 -27.34
CA ALA A 17 23.26 12.85 -27.51
C ALA A 17 23.83 11.98 -26.38
N THR A 18 25.09 12.20 -26.02
CA THR A 18 25.75 11.46 -24.93
C THR A 18 25.11 11.76 -23.58
N SER A 19 24.75 13.01 -23.30
CA SER A 19 24.11 13.38 -22.03
C SER A 19 22.71 12.79 -21.89
N VAL A 20 21.92 12.77 -22.96
CA VAL A 20 20.58 12.16 -22.96
C VAL A 20 20.66 10.66 -22.73
N VAL A 21 21.54 9.95 -23.46
CA VAL A 21 21.73 8.51 -23.29
C VAL A 21 22.23 8.19 -21.87
N GLY A 22 23.17 8.99 -21.35
CA GLY A 22 23.66 8.86 -19.98
C GLY A 22 22.55 9.04 -18.93
N ALA A 23 21.71 10.06 -19.08
CA ALA A 23 20.59 10.33 -18.16
C ALA A 23 19.55 9.19 -18.17
N VAL A 24 19.21 8.67 -19.36
CA VAL A 24 18.32 7.52 -19.51
C VAL A 24 18.92 6.29 -18.83
N GLY A 25 20.20 6.00 -19.06
CA GLY A 25 20.91 4.89 -18.42
C GLY A 25 20.90 4.95 -16.89
N VAL A 26 21.13 6.13 -16.31
CA VAL A 26 21.01 6.35 -14.85
C VAL A 26 19.58 6.08 -14.36
N GLY A 27 18.57 6.55 -15.08
CA GLY A 27 17.16 6.28 -14.76
C GLY A 27 16.83 4.78 -14.73
N PHE A 28 17.32 4.03 -15.72
CA PHE A 28 17.12 2.57 -15.80
C PHE A 28 17.76 1.80 -14.64
N VAL A 29 18.88 2.28 -14.10
CA VAL A 29 19.55 1.66 -12.93
C VAL A 29 18.91 2.10 -11.61
N ALA A 30 18.49 3.36 -11.51
CA ALA A 30 17.85 3.89 -10.31
C ALA A 30 16.47 3.28 -10.07
N TRP A 31 15.68 3.08 -11.13
CA TRP A 31 14.31 2.54 -11.04
C TRP A 31 14.19 1.21 -10.28
N PRO A 32 14.96 0.14 -10.59
CA PRO A 32 14.87 -1.12 -9.85
C PRO A 32 15.26 -0.94 -8.38
N PHE A 33 16.21 -0.04 -8.07
CA PHE A 33 16.60 0.25 -6.69
C PHE A 33 15.48 0.93 -5.89
N LEU A 34 14.81 1.94 -6.44
CA LEU A 34 13.64 2.55 -5.79
C LEU A 34 12.48 1.55 -5.69
N SER A 35 12.25 0.76 -6.73
CA SER A 35 11.19 -0.27 -6.71
C SER A 35 11.46 -1.36 -5.67
N SER A 36 12.72 -1.59 -5.30
CA SER A 36 13.10 -2.58 -4.26
C SER A 36 12.65 -2.17 -2.85
N TRP A 37 12.38 -0.89 -2.61
CA TRP A 37 11.81 -0.41 -1.36
C TRP A 37 10.29 -0.61 -1.27
N MET A 38 9.64 -0.97 -2.37
CA MET A 38 8.22 -1.31 -2.36
C MET A 38 8.01 -2.62 -1.58
N PRO A 39 6.87 -2.78 -0.91
CA PRO A 39 6.59 -3.99 -0.14
C PRO A 39 6.72 -5.24 -1.01
N SER A 40 7.60 -6.14 -0.56
CA SER A 40 7.95 -7.38 -1.28
C SER A 40 6.71 -8.22 -1.61
N ALA A 41 6.84 -9.10 -2.62
CA ALA A 41 5.76 -10.01 -3.02
C ALA A 41 5.23 -10.86 -1.84
N ARG A 42 6.09 -11.21 -0.86
CA ARG A 42 5.67 -11.87 0.39
C ARG A 42 4.80 -10.98 1.28
N ALA A 43 5.06 -9.68 1.34
CA ALA A 43 4.23 -8.73 2.08
C ALA A 43 2.87 -8.51 1.40
N LYS A 44 2.82 -8.48 0.05
CA LYS A 44 1.55 -8.48 -0.70
C LYS A 44 0.76 -9.78 -0.50
N ALA A 45 1.44 -10.93 -0.53
CA ALA A 45 0.82 -12.23 -0.29
C ALA A 45 0.32 -12.38 1.17
N ALA A 46 1.04 -11.86 2.16
CA ALA A 46 0.58 -11.81 3.56
C ALA A 46 -0.62 -10.87 3.79
N GLY A 47 -0.96 -10.05 2.78
CA GLY A 47 -2.16 -9.23 2.77
C GLY A 47 -3.33 -9.83 1.99
N ALA A 48 -3.22 -11.07 1.51
CA ALA A 48 -4.30 -11.80 0.89
C ALA A 48 -5.53 -11.89 1.82
N PRO A 49 -6.74 -12.04 1.24
CA PRO A 49 -7.95 -12.27 2.03
C PRO A 49 -7.77 -13.54 2.89
N VAL A 50 -8.19 -13.45 4.15
CA VAL A 50 -8.25 -14.59 5.06
C VAL A 50 -9.72 -15.02 5.13
N ASP A 51 -10.01 -16.21 4.63
CA ASP A 51 -11.35 -16.79 4.74
C ASP A 51 -11.54 -17.34 6.16
N VAL A 52 -12.56 -16.81 6.84
CA VAL A 52 -12.94 -17.24 8.19
C VAL A 52 -14.34 -17.83 8.12
N ASP A 53 -14.45 -19.12 8.41
CA ASP A 53 -15.74 -19.79 8.51
C ASP A 53 -16.46 -19.37 9.80
N ILE A 54 -17.55 -18.62 9.62
CA ILE A 54 -18.40 -18.10 10.71
C ILE A 54 -19.56 -19.03 11.06
N SER A 55 -19.74 -20.15 10.34
CA SER A 55 -20.90 -21.04 10.52
C SER A 55 -20.97 -21.67 11.91
N LYS A 56 -19.81 -21.87 12.56
CA LYS A 56 -19.67 -22.51 13.87
C LYS A 56 -19.67 -21.52 15.04
N LEU A 57 -19.78 -20.22 14.80
CA LEU A 57 -19.84 -19.23 15.90
C LEU A 57 -21.18 -19.34 16.62
N GLU A 58 -21.16 -19.52 17.94
CA GLU A 58 -22.36 -19.39 18.77
C GLU A 58 -22.71 -17.92 19.04
N SER A 59 -23.96 -17.66 19.42
CA SER A 59 -24.40 -16.30 19.77
C SER A 59 -23.69 -15.84 21.05
N GLY A 60 -23.09 -14.66 21.04
CA GLY A 60 -22.27 -14.14 22.13
C GLY A 60 -20.81 -14.60 22.10
N GLN A 61 -20.38 -15.35 21.07
CA GLN A 61 -19.00 -15.80 20.95
C GLN A 61 -18.14 -14.77 20.19
N LEU A 62 -16.90 -14.59 20.65
CA LEU A 62 -15.87 -13.78 20.02
C LEU A 62 -14.74 -14.65 19.46
N VAL A 63 -14.42 -14.48 18.18
CA VAL A 63 -13.29 -15.12 17.51
C VAL A 63 -12.24 -14.07 17.14
N ARG A 64 -10.98 -14.43 17.33
CA ARG A 64 -9.81 -13.59 17.05
C ARG A 64 -9.06 -14.18 15.87
N VAL A 65 -8.95 -13.42 14.79
CA VAL A 65 -8.22 -13.83 13.58
C VAL A 65 -7.12 -12.83 13.31
N LEU A 66 -5.94 -13.31 12.91
CA LEU A 66 -4.84 -12.44 12.53
C LEU A 66 -4.93 -12.15 11.03
N TRP A 67 -5.06 -10.87 10.67
CA TRP A 67 -5.02 -10.40 9.29
C TRP A 67 -4.02 -9.26 9.15
N ARG A 68 -3.07 -9.38 8.22
CA ARG A 68 -2.02 -8.37 7.99
C ARG A 68 -1.27 -7.95 9.27
N LYS A 69 -0.99 -8.92 10.17
CA LYS A 69 -0.38 -8.72 11.50
C LYS A 69 -1.21 -7.85 12.46
N LYS A 70 -2.47 -7.54 12.12
CA LYS A 70 -3.42 -6.88 13.01
C LYS A 70 -4.45 -7.91 13.49
N PRO A 71 -4.86 -7.87 14.77
CA PRO A 71 -5.96 -8.69 15.23
C PRO A 71 -7.27 -8.15 14.65
N VAL A 72 -8.10 -9.05 14.11
CA VAL A 72 -9.48 -8.79 13.71
C VAL A 72 -10.38 -9.58 14.64
N TRP A 73 -11.37 -8.89 15.22
CA TRP A 73 -12.35 -9.47 16.12
C TRP A 73 -13.67 -9.68 15.39
N ILE A 74 -14.13 -10.93 15.38
CA ILE A 74 -15.43 -11.31 14.83
C ILE A 74 -16.31 -11.72 16.00
N PHE A 75 -17.32 -10.92 16.29
CA PHE A 75 -18.24 -11.15 17.40
C PHE A 75 -19.65 -11.38 16.85
N ARG A 76 -20.25 -12.53 17.16
CA ARG A 76 -21.64 -12.82 16.81
C ARG A 76 -22.55 -12.26 17.90
N ARG A 77 -23.13 -11.10 17.64
CA ARG A 77 -24.03 -10.42 18.58
C ARG A 77 -25.32 -11.22 18.79
N ASP A 78 -25.79 -11.25 20.03
CA ASP A 78 -27.10 -11.75 20.43
C ASP A 78 -28.18 -10.65 20.36
N ALA A 79 -29.44 -11.06 20.43
CA ALA A 79 -30.57 -10.15 20.30
C ALA A 79 -30.70 -9.15 21.47
N ALA A 80 -30.29 -9.53 22.69
CA ALA A 80 -30.33 -8.65 23.84
C ALA A 80 -29.24 -7.57 23.73
N THR A 81 -28.00 -7.94 23.37
CA THR A 81 -26.95 -6.95 23.11
C THR A 81 -27.36 -5.96 22.00
N LEU A 82 -28.07 -6.40 20.97
CA LEU A 82 -28.58 -5.50 19.92
C LEU A 82 -29.68 -4.54 20.39
N SER A 83 -30.52 -4.94 21.36
CA SER A 83 -31.51 -4.03 21.93
C SER A 83 -30.86 -2.99 22.82
N ASP A 84 -29.87 -3.41 23.61
CA ASP A 84 -29.24 -2.56 24.62
C ASP A 84 -28.38 -1.46 23.96
N LEU A 85 -27.72 -1.78 22.84
CA LEU A 85 -26.91 -0.81 22.08
C LEU A 85 -27.70 0.45 21.66
N LYS A 86 -29.01 0.35 21.41
CA LYS A 86 -29.84 1.50 21.00
C LYS A 86 -30.09 2.51 22.12
N THR A 87 -29.85 2.12 23.37
CA THR A 87 -30.10 2.98 24.53
C THR A 87 -28.88 3.77 24.97
N LEU A 88 -27.70 3.48 24.40
CA LEU A 88 -26.42 3.98 24.86
C LEU A 88 -25.91 5.21 24.08
N ASP A 89 -26.65 5.69 23.08
CA ASP A 89 -26.23 6.77 22.18
C ASP A 89 -25.83 8.07 22.91
N SER A 90 -26.42 8.36 24.06
CA SER A 90 -26.09 9.56 24.86
C SER A 90 -24.79 9.46 25.66
N GLU A 91 -24.28 8.24 25.86
CA GLU A 91 -23.05 7.98 26.64
C GLU A 91 -21.82 7.81 25.73
N LEU A 92 -22.04 7.62 24.42
CA LEU A 92 -20.97 7.41 23.45
C LEU A 92 -20.32 8.74 23.04
N THR A 93 -19.00 8.75 22.98
CA THR A 93 -18.23 9.89 22.45
C THR A 93 -18.38 10.04 20.93
N ASP A 94 -18.58 8.94 20.21
CA ASP A 94 -18.85 8.92 18.78
C ASP A 94 -20.04 7.98 18.46
N PRO A 95 -21.28 8.46 18.62
CA PRO A 95 -22.48 7.65 18.39
C PRO A 95 -22.79 7.40 16.91
N ASN A 96 -22.28 8.24 16.00
CA ASN A 96 -22.62 8.19 14.57
C ASN A 96 -21.46 7.70 13.69
N ASN A 97 -20.29 7.41 14.26
CA ASN A 97 -19.11 6.89 13.56
C ASN A 97 -18.81 7.71 12.28
N GLN A 98 -18.69 9.02 12.44
CA GLN A 98 -18.51 9.97 11.32
C GLN A 98 -17.04 10.17 10.92
N GLU A 99 -16.10 9.67 11.72
CA GLU A 99 -14.68 9.71 11.38
C GLU A 99 -14.24 8.36 10.76
N ASP A 100 -13.60 8.44 9.59
CA ASP A 100 -13.04 7.31 8.82
C ASP A 100 -11.64 6.88 9.28
#